data_AF-A0A3C1YLR7-F1
#
_entry.id   AF-A0A3C1YLR7-F1
#
_cell.length_a   1.000
_cell.length_b   1.000
_cell.length_c   1.000
_cell.angle_alpha   90.00
_cell.angle_beta   90.00
_cell.angle_gamma   90.00
#
_symmetry.space_group_name_H-M   'P 1'
#
loop_
_entity.id
_entity.type
_entity.pdbx_description
1 polymer ?
#
loop_
_entity_poly.entity_id
_entity_poly.type
_entity_poly.pdbx_seq_one_letter_code
_entity_poly.pdbx_strand_id
1 'polypeptide(L)'
;SQLISLRYGTVPIVRETGGLRDTVIPYNQYEGTGTGFSFANYNAHEMLGTINFAKDVYYNHKREWNKLIDRGMAADFSWASSARKYEDIYYRL
;
A
#
# COMPACT_ATOMS: atom_id res chain seq x y z
N SER A 1 0.42 -8.94 8.10
CA SER A 1 -0.61 -8.64 7.08
C SER A 1 -0.53 -7.17 6.73
N GLN A 2 -0.55 -6.83 5.44
CA GLN A 2 -0.54 -5.46 4.89
C GLN A 2 -1.75 -4.63 5.36
N LEU A 3 -2.89 -5.26 5.62
CA LEU A 3 -4.07 -4.57 6.15
C LEU A 3 -3.87 -4.11 7.60
N ILE A 4 -3.17 -4.92 8.39
CA ILE A 4 -2.79 -4.57 9.76
C ILE A 4 -1.76 -3.45 9.72
N SER A 5 -0.77 -3.51 8.81
CA SER A 5 0.25 -2.46 8.72
C SER A 5 -0.38 -1.11 8.40
N LEU A 6 -1.27 -1.03 7.41
CA LEU A 6 -1.98 0.20 7.05
C LEU A 6 -2.87 0.71 8.18
N ARG A 7 -3.58 -0.18 8.89
CA ARG A 7 -4.44 0.18 10.03
C ARG A 7 -3.69 0.77 11.23
N TYR A 8 -2.42 0.40 11.41
CA TYR A 8 -1.58 0.86 12.53
C TYR A 8 -0.49 1.85 12.10
N GLY A 9 -0.55 2.37 10.87
CA GLY A 9 0.37 3.40 10.39
C GLY A 9 1.78 2.90 10.03
N THR A 10 1.96 1.59 9.86
CA THR A 10 3.18 1.00 9.32
C THR A 10 3.10 0.97 7.80
N VAL A 11 3.99 1.72 7.13
CA VAL A 11 4.08 1.76 5.67
C VAL A 11 4.60 0.42 5.13
N PRO A 12 3.83 -0.31 4.31
CA PRO A 12 4.24 -1.62 3.80
C PRO A 12 5.19 -1.49 2.60
N ILE A 13 6.14 -2.42 2.51
CA ILE A 13 6.92 -2.70 1.29
C ILE A 13 6.52 -4.11 0.83
N VAL A 14 5.97 -4.23 -0.37
CA VAL A 14 5.38 -5.49 -0.86
C VAL A 14 5.87 -5.87 -2.25
N ARG A 15 5.80 -7.16 -2.56
CA ARG A 15 5.85 -7.61 -3.94
C ARG A 15 4.44 -7.56 -4.53
N GLU A 16 4.31 -7.15 -5.79
CA GLU A 16 3.03 -7.10 -6.52
C GLU A 16 2.51 -8.51 -6.89
N THR A 17 2.13 -9.30 -5.90
CA THR A 17 1.59 -10.65 -6.09
C THR A 17 0.23 -10.80 -5.44
N GLY A 18 -0.75 -11.29 -6.20
CA GLY A 18 -2.11 -11.53 -5.72
C GLY A 18 -2.71 -10.28 -5.05
N GLY A 19 -3.40 -10.48 -3.92
CA GLY A 19 -4.10 -9.40 -3.22
C GLY A 19 -3.20 -8.28 -2.65
N LEU A 20 -1.88 -8.43 -2.65
CA LEU A 20 -0.97 -7.34 -2.27
C LEU A 20 -0.99 -6.20 -3.29
N ARG A 21 -1.11 -6.53 -4.58
CA ARG A 21 -1.25 -5.55 -5.65
C ARG A 21 -2.56 -4.77 -5.53
N ASP A 22 -3.62 -5.41 -5.05
CA ASP A 22 -4.95 -4.79 -4.92
C ASP A 22 -5.09 -3.91 -3.68
N THR A 23 -4.19 -4.07 -2.70
CA THR A 23 -4.30 -3.41 -1.38
C THR A 23 -3.29 -2.28 -1.18
N VAL A 24 -2.09 -2.39 -1.77
CA VAL A 24 -1.02 -1.41 -1.61
C VAL A 24 -0.85 -0.64 -2.91
N ILE A 25 -1.12 0.66 -2.86
CA ILE A 25 -0.90 1.55 -4.00
C ILE A 25 0.56 2.03 -3.93
N PRO A 26 1.36 1.85 -5.00
CA PRO A 26 2.76 2.27 -5.01
C PRO A 26 2.88 3.78 -4.79
N TYR A 27 3.84 4.20 -3.96
CA TYR A 27 4.11 5.60 -3.68
C TYR A 27 4.66 6.31 -4.93
N ASN A 28 3.96 7.36 -5.36
CA ASN A 28 4.41 8.25 -6.43
C ASN A 28 4.88 9.58 -5.82
N GLN A 29 6.19 9.81 -5.86
CA GLN A 29 6.81 11.01 -5.30
C GLN A 29 6.46 12.32 -6.05
N TYR A 30 6.10 12.24 -7.33
CA TYR A 30 5.76 13.41 -8.15
C TYR A 30 4.34 13.89 -7.87
N GLU A 31 3.43 12.97 -7.57
CA GLU A 31 2.02 13.25 -7.29
C GLU A 31 1.71 13.28 -5.77
N GLY A 32 2.59 12.73 -4.94
CA GLY A 32 2.38 12.58 -3.50
C GLY A 32 1.28 11.56 -3.15
N THR A 33 1.01 10.61 -4.04
CA THR A 33 -0.04 9.58 -3.94
C THR A 33 0.53 8.22 -3.53
N GLY A 34 -0.34 7.25 -3.18
CA GLY A 34 0.04 5.89 -2.80
C GLY A 34 -0.34 5.52 -1.37
N THR A 35 0.01 4.32 -0.91
CA THR A 35 -0.16 3.85 0.48
C THR A 35 1.00 2.97 0.96
N GLY A 36 1.94 2.62 0.08
CA GLY A 36 3.17 1.90 0.41
C GLY A 36 4.13 1.84 -0.75
N PHE A 37 5.12 0.96 -0.68
CA PHE A 37 6.09 0.73 -1.74
C PHE A 37 5.91 -0.68 -2.32
N SER A 38 6.08 -0.83 -3.62
CA SER A 38 5.94 -2.12 -4.29
C SER A 38 7.06 -2.38 -5.29
N PHE A 39 7.28 -3.66 -5.59
CA PHE A 39 8.12 -4.13 -6.69
C PHE A 39 7.47 -5.32 -7.41
N ALA A 40 7.72 -5.46 -8.71
CA ALA A 40 6.99 -6.41 -9.56
C ALA A 40 7.69 -7.77 -9.66
N ASN A 41 8.98 -7.77 -10.00
CA ASN A 41 9.69 -9.00 -10.30
C ASN A 41 10.20 -9.68 -9.04
N TYR A 42 10.28 -11.01 -9.04
CA TYR A 42 10.92 -11.76 -7.96
C TYR A 42 12.44 -11.67 -8.10
N ASN A 43 12.97 -10.47 -7.85
CA ASN A 43 14.38 -10.14 -8.03
C ASN A 43 14.91 -9.34 -6.84
N ALA A 44 16.02 -9.78 -6.26
CA ALA A 44 16.68 -9.14 -5.14
C ALA A 44 17.08 -7.68 -5.42
N HIS A 45 17.40 -7.35 -6.68
CA HIS A 45 17.77 -5.99 -7.08
C HIS A 45 16.60 -5.02 -6.99
N GLU A 46 15.40 -5.43 -7.44
CA GLU A 46 14.20 -4.60 -7.33
C GLU A 46 13.76 -4.42 -5.89
N MET A 47 13.84 -5.50 -5.10
CA MET A 47 13.58 -5.44 -3.67
C MET A 47 14.52 -4.46 -2.97
N LEU A 48 15.82 -4.55 -3.23
CA LEU A 48 16.82 -3.66 -2.65
C LEU A 48 16.62 -2.21 -3.11
N GLY A 49 16.32 -1.98 -4.39
CA GLY A 49 16.01 -0.65 -4.92
C GLY A 49 14.81 -0.04 -4.22
N THR A 50 13.75 -0.82 -4.02
CA THR A 50 12.53 -0.38 -3.32
C THR A 50 12.79 -0.08 -1.85
N ILE A 51 13.60 -0.88 -1.17
CA ILE A 51 13.99 -0.62 0.23
C ILE A 51 14.83 0.66 0.33
N ASN A 52 15.78 0.86 -0.58
CA ASN A 52 16.61 2.07 -0.58
C ASN A 52 15.76 3.32 -0.88
N PHE A 53 14.81 3.22 -1.81
CA PHE A 53 13.87 4.30 -2.08
C PHE A 53 12.99 4.60 -0.85
N ALA A 54 12.42 3.58 -0.20
CA ALA A 54 11.64 3.77 1.01
C ALA A 54 12.47 4.41 2.15
N LYS A 55 13.74 4.02 2.30
CA LYS A 55 14.67 4.64 3.26
C LYS A 55 14.92 6.10 2.94
N ASP A 56 15.16 6.43 1.67
CA ASP A 56 15.36 7.81 1.24
C ASP A 56 14.15 8.69 1.58
N VAL A 57 12.93 8.23 1.26
CA VAL A 57 11.70 8.94 1.63
C VAL A 57 11.55 9.09 3.15
N TYR A 58 11.89 8.05 3.92
CA TYR A 58 11.81 8.08 5.38
C TYR A 58 12.77 9.11 6.01
N TYR A 59 14.03 9.12 5.59
CA TYR A 59 15.06 9.98 6.18
C TYR A 59 15.05 11.40 5.61
N ASN A 60 14.83 11.57 4.31
CA ASN A 60 14.99 12.84 3.61
C ASN A 60 13.65 13.54 3.32
N HIS A 61 12.52 12.82 3.34
CA HIS A 61 11.21 13.35 2.97
C HIS A 61 10.13 13.11 4.05
N LYS A 62 10.47 13.41 5.32
CA LYS A 62 9.60 13.16 6.50
C LYS A 62 8.16 13.68 6.35
N ARG A 63 7.97 14.85 5.72
CA ARG A 63 6.62 15.40 5.49
C ARG A 63 5.79 14.49 4.57
N GLU A 64 6.39 13.99 3.50
CA GLU A 64 5.71 13.11 2.56
C GLU A 64 5.52 11.70 3.15
N TRP A 65 6.46 11.24 3.98
CA TRP A 65 6.30 10.00 4.77
C TRP A 65 5.09 10.06 5.71
N ASN A 66 4.89 11.16 6.43
CA ASN A 66 3.72 11.31 7.30
C ASN A 66 2.41 11.29 6.51
N LYS A 67 2.34 11.99 5.37
CA LYS A 67 1.16 11.91 4.49
C LYS A 67 0.92 10.50 3.96
N LEU A 68 1.99 9.73 3.70
CA LEU A 68 1.90 8.33 3.30
C LEU A 68 1.28 7.46 4.38
N ILE A 69 1.65 7.68 5.64
CA ILE A 69 1.02 7.04 6.80
C ILE A 69 -0.45 7.45 6.90
N ASP A 70 -0.76 8.74 6.85
CA ASP A 70 -2.13 9.25 6.99
C ASP A 70 -3.06 8.67 5.92
N ARG A 71 -2.59 8.62 4.66
CA ARG A 71 -3.32 7.97 3.55
C ARG A 71 -3.54 6.48 3.79
N GLY A 72 -2.52 5.78 4.27
CA GLY A 72 -2.61 4.37 4.59
C GLY A 72 -3.63 4.07 5.69
N MET A 73 -3.65 4.88 6.75
CA MET A 73 -4.61 4.74 7.86
C MET A 73 -6.03 5.16 7.48
N ALA A 74 -6.19 6.10 6.55
CA ALA A 74 -7.49 6.54 6.05
C ALA A 74 -8.13 5.57 5.05
N ALA A 75 -7.37 4.60 4.52
CA ALA A 75 -7.91 3.62 3.58
C ALA A 75 -8.90 2.66 4.28
N ASP A 76 -10.10 2.55 3.72
CA ASP A 76 -11.15 1.68 4.25
C ASP A 76 -10.93 0.23 3.83
N PHE A 77 -10.46 -0.58 4.78
CA PHE A 77 -10.34 -2.03 4.65
C PHE A 77 -11.35 -2.77 5.54
N SER A 78 -12.49 -2.15 5.86
CA SER A 78 -13.51 -2.75 6.70
C SER A 78 -14.18 -3.96 6.04
N TRP A 79 -14.58 -4.93 6.86
CA TRP A 79 -15.37 -6.08 6.40
C TRP A 79 -16.71 -5.67 5.77
N ALA A 80 -17.28 -4.53 6.18
CA ALA A 80 -18.50 -3.99 5.59
C ALA A 80 -18.32 -3.56 4.12
N SER A 81 -17.13 -3.07 3.74
CA SER A 81 -16.79 -2.76 2.35
C SER A 81 -16.70 -4.04 1.51
N SER A 82 -16.04 -5.08 2.04
CA SER A 82 -15.98 -6.38 1.37
C SER A 82 -17.35 -7.04 1.23
N ALA A 83 -18.19 -7.01 2.27
CA ALA A 83 -19.53 -7.59 2.26
C ALA A 83 -20.44 -6.97 1.19
N ARG A 84 -20.40 -5.64 1.03
CA ARG A 84 -21.16 -4.95 -0.04
C ARG A 84 -20.77 -5.42 -1.45
N LYS A 85 -19.48 -5.68 -1.70
CA LYS A 85 -19.04 -6.24 -3.00
C LYS A 85 -19.58 -7.64 -3.24
N TYR A 86 -19.75 -8.44 -2.19
CA TYR A 86 -20.38 -9.76 -2.28
C TYR A 86 -21.89 -9.64 -2.53
N GLU A 87 -22.59 -8.75 -1.83
CA GLU A 87 -24.03 -8.49 -2.07
C GLU A 87 -24.30 -8.11 -3.53
N ASP A 88 -23.50 -7.20 -4.09
CA ASP A 88 -23.61 -6.77 -5.50
C ASP A 88 -23.48 -7.92 -6.50
N ILE A 89 -22.64 -8.93 -6.20
CA ILE A 89 -22.50 -10.13 -7.03
C ILE A 89 -23.75 -11.01 -6.88
N TYR A 90 -24.24 -11.19 -5.65
CA TYR A 90 -25.45 -11.97 -5.38
C TYR A 90 -26.70 -11.39 -6.07
N TYR A 91 -26.83 -10.06 -6.16
CA TYR A 91 -27.94 -9.41 -6.86
C TYR A 91 -27.87 -9.48 -8.39
N ARG A 92 -26.72 -9.86 -8.96
CA ARG A 92 -26.51 -10.03 -10.41
C ARG A 92 -26.67 -11.48 -10.88
N LEU A 93 -26.95 -12.40 -9.97
CA LEU A 93 -27.34 -13.79 -10.24
C LEU A 93 -28.86 -13.88 -10.32
#